data_AF-A0A942WCB6-F1
#
_entry.id   AF-A0A942WCB6-F1
#
_cell.length_a   1.000
_cell.length_b   1.000
_cell.length_c   1.000
_cell.angle_alpha   90.00
_cell.angle_beta   90.00
_cell.angle_gamma   90.00
#
_symmetry.space_group_name_H-M   'P 1'
#
loop_
_entity.id
_entity.type
_entity.pdbx_description
1 polymer ?
#
loop_
_entity_poly.entity_id
_entity_poly.type
_entity_poly.pdbx_seq_one_letter_code
_entity_poly.pdbx_strand_id
1 'polypeptide(L)'
;LEILRKQFGIKVTETMEEEVEEMSHICMYYEQEGKKAGLAEGVLIGERRGKKSGLAKGIKQGKREGETKQINATISYVKNLMQKKNMTLKEAFDLLEIERDMQEKIRKELKKERVQ
;
A
#
# COMPACT_ATOMS: atom_id res chain seq x y z
N LEU A 1 -46.12 4.34 20.91
CA LEU A 1 -47.30 4.95 21.59
C LEU A 1 -48.32 3.91 22.07
N GLU A 2 -48.58 2.85 21.32
CA GLU A 2 -49.54 1.80 21.71
C GLU A 2 -49.20 1.08 23.02
N ILE A 3 -47.90 0.93 23.31
CA ILE A 3 -47.39 0.41 24.59
C ILE A 3 -47.83 1.31 25.78
N LEU A 4 -47.74 2.63 25.62
CA LEU A 4 -48.14 3.58 26.66
C LEU A 4 -49.64 3.47 26.98
N ARG A 5 -50.47 3.28 25.94
CA ARG A 5 -51.92 3.07 26.10
C ARG A 5 -52.25 1.71 26.74
N LYS A 6 -51.69 0.62 26.21
CA LYS A 6 -52.11 -0.75 26.56
C LYS A 6 -51.46 -1.32 27.83
N GLN A 7 -50.21 -0.98 28.09
CA GLN A 7 -49.46 -1.56 29.22
C GLN A 7 -49.38 -0.62 30.42
N PHE A 8 -49.38 0.69 30.19
CA PHE A 8 -49.19 1.69 31.25
C PHE A 8 -50.45 2.52 31.53
N GLY A 9 -51.53 2.33 30.76
CA GLY A 9 -52.80 3.05 30.95
C GLY A 9 -52.68 4.57 30.73
N ILE A 10 -51.63 5.04 30.07
CA ILE A 10 -51.39 6.46 29.82
C ILE A 10 -52.27 6.92 28.66
N LYS A 11 -53.06 7.97 28.88
CA LYS A 11 -53.84 8.63 27.83
C LYS A 11 -52.89 9.37 26.90
N VAL A 12 -52.79 8.91 25.66
CA VAL A 12 -52.03 9.59 24.60
C VAL A 12 -52.92 10.66 23.97
N THR A 13 -52.39 11.87 23.82
CA THR A 13 -53.02 13.01 23.14
C THR A 13 -52.40 13.21 21.75
N GLU A 14 -53.06 14.01 20.89
CA GLU A 14 -52.52 14.40 19.58
C GLU A 14 -51.17 15.12 19.71
N THR A 15 -51.03 16.02 20.68
CA THR A 15 -49.75 16.70 20.99
C THR A 15 -48.62 15.73 21.32
N MET A 16 -48.91 14.66 22.07
CA MET A 16 -47.90 13.63 22.35
C MET A 16 -47.55 12.79 21.11
N GLU A 17 -48.49 12.65 20.17
CA GLU A 17 -48.26 11.98 18.89
C GLU A 17 -47.34 12.83 18.00
N GLU A 18 -47.63 14.13 17.89
CA GLU A 18 -46.83 15.10 17.15
C GLU A 18 -45.39 15.20 17.68
N GLU A 19 -45.20 15.35 19.00
CA GLU A 19 -43.86 15.44 19.60
C GLU A 19 -43.00 14.19 19.36
N VAL A 20 -43.61 13.00 19.43
CA VAL A 20 -42.90 11.73 19.18
C VAL A 20 -42.55 11.57 17.70
N GLU A 21 -43.44 12.02 16.81
CA GLU A 21 -43.18 12.05 15.38
C GLU A 21 -42.04 13.02 15.02
N GLU A 22 -42.06 14.24 15.57
CA GLU A 22 -40.98 15.21 15.42
C GLU A 22 -39.64 14.66 15.93
N MET A 23 -39.64 14.05 17.11
CA MET A 23 -38.43 13.43 17.67
C MET A 23 -37.91 12.29 16.78
N SER A 24 -38.80 11.48 16.19
CA SER A 24 -38.43 10.44 15.24
C SER A 24 -37.75 11.03 14.00
N HIS A 25 -38.29 12.11 13.43
CA HIS A 25 -37.68 12.81 12.30
C HIS A 25 -36.30 13.38 12.62
N ILE A 26 -36.15 13.99 13.80
CA ILE A 26 -34.86 14.52 14.27
C ILE A 26 -33.84 13.39 14.44
N CYS A 27 -34.23 12.28 15.05
CA CYS A 27 -33.36 11.10 15.21
C CYS A 27 -32.92 10.54 13.86
N MET A 28 -33.85 10.38 12.90
CA MET A 28 -33.53 9.91 11.55
C MET A 28 -32.56 10.86 10.84
N TYR A 29 -32.74 12.17 10.99
CA TYR A 29 -31.84 13.17 10.41
C TYR A 29 -30.40 13.00 10.95
N TYR A 30 -30.23 12.97 12.27
CA TYR A 30 -28.90 12.81 12.86
C TYR A 30 -28.27 11.44 12.57
N GLU A 31 -29.06 10.38 12.50
CA GLU A 31 -28.55 9.06 12.09
C GLU A 31 -28.01 9.11 10.66
N GLN A 32 -28.73 9.76 9.74
CA GLN A 32 -28.28 9.94 8.35
C GLN A 32 -27.03 10.81 8.27
N GLU A 33 -26.99 11.94 8.97
CA GLU A 33 -25.80 12.81 9.01
C GLU A 33 -24.60 12.10 9.61
N GLY A 34 -24.80 11.33 10.69
CA GLY A 34 -23.76 10.50 11.29
C GLY A 34 -23.22 9.44 10.31
N LYS A 35 -24.11 8.76 9.58
CA LYS A 35 -23.72 7.80 8.52
C LYS A 35 -22.92 8.46 7.41
N LYS A 36 -23.36 9.64 6.93
CA LYS A 36 -22.64 10.40 5.90
C LYS A 36 -21.26 10.84 6.38
N ALA A 37 -21.17 11.37 7.60
CA ALA A 37 -19.92 11.81 8.19
C ALA A 37 -18.94 10.64 8.36
N GLY A 38 -19.41 9.51 8.92
CA GLY A 38 -18.60 8.31 9.10
C GLY A 38 -18.12 7.72 7.77
N LEU A 39 -18.96 7.71 6.73
CA LEU A 39 -18.55 7.28 5.40
C LEU A 39 -17.48 8.20 4.81
N ALA A 40 -17.68 9.52 4.88
CA ALA A 40 -16.73 10.51 4.37
C ALA A 40 -15.38 10.39 5.07
N GLU A 41 -15.37 10.27 6.40
CA GLU A 41 -14.16 10.07 7.18
C GLU A 41 -13.46 8.74 6.82
N GLY A 42 -14.24 7.65 6.72
CA GLY A 42 -13.74 6.34 6.34
C GLY A 42 -13.05 6.35 4.97
N VAL A 43 -13.65 7.00 3.98
CA VAL A 43 -13.07 7.17 2.64
C VAL A 43 -11.76 7.95 2.70
N LEU A 44 -11.74 9.10 3.40
CA LEU A 44 -10.55 9.94 3.52
C LEU A 44 -9.38 9.20 4.20
N ILE A 45 -9.66 8.47 5.29
CA ILE A 45 -8.66 7.67 6.00
C ILE A 45 -8.16 6.54 5.09
N GLY A 46 -9.09 5.84 4.42
CA GLY A 46 -8.80 4.74 3.50
C GLY A 46 -7.88 5.18 2.37
N GLU A 47 -8.21 6.27 1.68
CA GLU A 47 -7.40 6.82 0.60
C GLU A 47 -6.01 7.24 1.08
N ARG A 48 -5.92 7.96 2.21
CA ARG A 48 -4.64 8.44 2.73
C ARG A 48 -3.71 7.28 3.07
N ARG A 49 -4.24 6.25 3.75
CA ARG A 49 -3.48 5.03 4.10
C ARG A 49 -3.10 4.24 2.85
N GLY A 50 -4.03 4.07 1.92
CA GLY A 50 -3.83 3.36 0.66
C GLY A 50 -2.73 4.01 -0.19
N LYS A 51 -2.82 5.32 -0.43
CA LYS A 51 -1.82 6.10 -1.20
C LYS A 51 -0.43 6.00 -0.57
N LYS A 52 -0.31 6.22 0.75
CA LYS A 52 0.98 6.15 1.46
C LYS A 52 1.60 4.75 1.39
N SER A 53 0.81 3.71 1.62
CA SER A 53 1.29 2.32 1.60
C SER A 53 1.68 1.89 0.18
N GLY A 54 0.84 2.21 -0.81
CA GLY A 54 1.08 1.89 -2.21
C GLY A 54 2.35 2.55 -2.74
N LEU A 55 2.54 3.85 -2.49
CA LEU A 55 3.73 4.58 -2.91
C LEU A 55 5.01 4.00 -2.29
N ALA A 56 5.01 3.74 -0.98
CA ALA A 56 6.17 3.18 -0.29
C ALA A 56 6.56 1.79 -0.83
N LYS A 57 5.57 0.92 -1.10
CA LYS A 57 5.80 -0.39 -1.72
C LYS A 57 6.34 -0.24 -3.13
N GLY A 58 5.74 0.63 -3.94
CA GLY A 58 6.15 0.88 -5.32
C GLY A 58 7.59 1.37 -5.42
N ILE A 59 7.98 2.37 -4.61
CA ILE A 59 9.36 2.88 -4.58
C ILE A 59 10.35 1.77 -4.18
N LYS A 60 10.04 1.00 -3.13
CA LYS A 60 10.92 -0.08 -2.66
C LYS A 60 11.08 -1.18 -3.71
N GLN A 61 10.00 -1.55 -4.39
CA GLN A 61 10.02 -2.55 -5.45
C GLN A 61 10.79 -2.03 -6.67
N GLY A 62 10.48 -0.83 -7.15
CA GLY A 62 11.17 -0.22 -8.28
C GLY A 62 12.68 -0.07 -8.07
N LYS A 63 13.11 0.31 -6.86
CA LYS A 63 14.54 0.35 -6.51
C LYS A 63 15.19 -1.01 -6.59
N ARG A 64 14.57 -2.06 -6.04
CA ARG A 64 15.09 -3.44 -6.10
C ARG A 64 15.17 -3.97 -7.52
N GLU A 65 14.12 -3.74 -8.33
CA GLU A 65 14.11 -4.15 -9.74
C GLU A 65 15.18 -3.40 -10.54
N GLY A 66 15.34 -2.09 -10.32
CA GLY A 66 16.40 -1.29 -10.93
C GLY A 66 17.79 -1.78 -10.58
N GLU A 67 18.06 -2.03 -9.29
CA GLU A 67 19.33 -2.59 -8.82
C GLU A 67 19.60 -3.96 -9.46
N THR A 68 18.58 -4.81 -9.57
CA THR A 68 18.70 -6.15 -10.17
C THR A 68 19.01 -6.06 -11.67
N LYS A 69 18.30 -5.19 -12.40
CA LYS A 69 18.56 -4.93 -13.82
C LYS A 69 19.98 -4.41 -14.05
N GLN A 70 20.44 -3.48 -13.22
CA GLN A 70 21.78 -2.95 -13.30
C GLN A 70 22.83 -4.04 -13.07
N ILE A 71 22.68 -4.85 -12.02
CA ILE A 71 23.59 -5.98 -11.73
C ILE A 71 23.66 -6.96 -12.90
N ASN A 72 22.50 -7.33 -13.47
CA ASN A 72 22.44 -8.26 -14.60
C ASN A 72 23.08 -7.70 -15.88
N ALA A 73 22.90 -6.41 -16.15
CA ALA A 73 23.57 -5.73 -17.25
C ALA A 73 25.09 -5.75 -17.05
N THR A 74 25.58 -5.40 -15.86
CA THR A 74 27.01 -5.42 -15.53
C THR A 74 27.60 -6.82 -15.63
N ILE A 75 26.90 -7.86 -15.15
CA ILE A 75 27.29 -9.26 -15.33
C ILE A 75 27.46 -9.59 -16.82
N SER A 76 26.54 -9.14 -17.66
CA SER A 76 26.60 -9.39 -19.10
C SER A 76 27.81 -8.72 -19.75
N TYR A 77 28.14 -7.48 -19.35
CA TYR A 77 29.34 -6.79 -19.82
C TYR A 77 30.62 -7.50 -19.36
N VAL A 78 30.69 -7.88 -18.08
CA VAL A 78 31.84 -8.61 -17.51
C VAL A 78 32.05 -9.95 -18.22
N LYS A 79 30.97 -10.73 -18.45
CA LYS A 79 31.04 -11.98 -19.22
C LYS A 79 31.56 -11.77 -20.64
N ASN A 80 31.09 -10.73 -21.33
CA ASN A 80 31.57 -10.41 -22.67
C ASN A 80 33.07 -10.07 -22.69
N LEU A 81 33.56 -9.32 -21.71
CA LEU A 81 35.00 -9.01 -21.60
C LEU A 81 35.82 -10.28 -21.31
N MET A 82 35.34 -11.13 -20.40
CA MET A 82 36.03 -12.38 -20.07
C MET A 82 36.08 -13.34 -21.27
N GLN A 83 34.97 -13.52 -21.99
CA GLN A 83 34.88 -14.50 -23.07
C GLN A 83 35.44 -14.00 -24.40
N LYS A 84 35.15 -12.74 -24.79
CA LYS A 84 35.51 -12.22 -26.12
C LYS A 84 36.85 -11.50 -26.14
N LYS A 85 37.29 -10.96 -25.00
CA LYS A 85 38.55 -10.23 -24.87
C LYS A 85 39.59 -10.99 -24.04
N ASN A 86 39.26 -12.20 -23.59
CA ASN A 86 40.13 -13.10 -22.82
C ASN A 86 40.69 -12.44 -21.54
N MET A 87 39.93 -11.51 -20.95
CA MET A 87 40.30 -10.78 -19.74
C MET A 87 39.96 -11.60 -18.50
N THR A 88 40.75 -11.43 -17.45
CA THR A 88 40.41 -11.95 -16.12
C THR A 88 39.26 -11.16 -15.52
N LEU A 89 38.58 -11.76 -14.52
CA LEU A 89 37.50 -11.08 -13.79
C LEU A 89 37.97 -9.78 -13.12
N LYS A 90 39.23 -9.74 -12.66
CA LYS A 90 39.81 -8.56 -12.00
C LYS A 90 40.03 -7.43 -13.01
N GLU A 91 40.63 -7.73 -14.17
CA GLU A 91 40.82 -6.76 -15.24
C GLU A 91 39.48 -6.22 -15.78
N ALA A 92 38.46 -7.07 -15.89
CA ALA A 92 37.13 -6.64 -16.31
C ALA A 92 36.48 -5.67 -15.30
N PHE A 93 36.69 -5.88 -14.00
CA PHE A 93 36.20 -4.98 -12.95
C PHE A 93 36.95 -3.66 -12.92
N ASP A 94 38.28 -3.72 -13.08
CA ASP A 94 39.12 -2.53 -13.10
C ASP A 94 38.82 -1.68 -14.37
N LEU A 95 38.60 -2.32 -15.53
CA LEU A 95 38.25 -1.63 -16.79
C LEU A 95 36.86 -0.97 -16.75
N LEU A 96 35.89 -1.61 -16.09
CA LEU A 96 34.53 -1.07 -15.96
C LEU A 96 34.38 -0.15 -14.73
N GLU A 97 35.48 0.13 -14.01
CA GLU A 97 35.53 0.96 -12.81
C GLU A 97 34.43 0.60 -11.79
N ILE A 98 34.17 -0.70 -11.61
CA ILE A 98 33.07 -1.18 -10.77
C ILE A 98 33.43 -1.02 -9.30
N GLU A 99 32.58 -0.34 -8.54
CA GLU A 99 32.74 -0.16 -7.09
C GLU A 99 32.77 -1.50 -6.32
N ARG A 100 33.53 -1.56 -5.22
CA ARG A 100 33.80 -2.80 -4.47
C ARG A 100 32.52 -3.51 -4.00
N ASP A 101 31.53 -2.76 -3.56
CA ASP A 101 30.24 -3.27 -3.11
C ASP A 101 29.47 -3.95 -4.26
N MET A 102 29.51 -3.38 -5.47
CA MET A 102 28.94 -3.95 -6.67
C MET A 102 29.74 -5.17 -7.17
N GLN A 103 31.07 -5.14 -7.08
CA GLN A 103 31.91 -6.30 -7.40
C GLN A 103 31.56 -7.53 -6.55
N GLU A 104 31.30 -7.33 -5.25
CA GLU A 104 30.90 -8.44 -4.37
C GLU A 104 29.55 -9.04 -4.79
N LYS A 105 28.57 -8.20 -5.14
CA LYS A 105 27.26 -8.65 -5.63
C LYS A 105 27.41 -9.45 -6.92
N ILE A 106 28.17 -8.93 -7.88
CA ILE A 106 28.43 -9.59 -9.17
C ILE A 106 29.17 -10.92 -8.96
N ARG A 107 30.20 -10.96 -8.10
CA ARG A 107 30.91 -12.21 -7.77
C ARG A 107 29.98 -13.26 -7.18
N LYS A 108 29.04 -12.86 -6.30
CA LYS A 108 28.06 -13.78 -5.71
C LYS A 108 27.11 -14.34 -6.78
N GLU A 109 26.57 -13.49 -7.65
CA GLU A 109 25.66 -13.93 -8.72
C GLU A 109 26.36 -14.83 -9.75
N LEU A 110 27.58 -14.47 -10.20
CA LEU A 110 28.38 -15.31 -11.11
C LEU A 110 28.73 -16.68 -10.51
N LYS A 111 28.89 -16.78 -9.18
CA LYS A 111 29.14 -18.07 -8.51
C LYS A 111 27.91 -18.96 -8.46
N LYS A 112 26.71 -18.38 -8.23
CA LYS A 112 25.46 -19.14 -8.23
C LYS A 112 25.19 -19.79 -9.58
N GLU A 113 25.50 -19.09 -10.66
CA GLU A 113 25.28 -19.55 -12.03
C GLU A 113 26.24 -20.66 -12.46
N ARG A 114 27.41 -20.82 -11.83
CA ARG A 114 28.36 -21.93 -12.09
C ARG A 114 28.01 -23.23 -11.34
N VAL A 115 27.03 -23.20 -10.45
CA VAL A 115 26.61 -24.36 -9.62
C VAL A 115 25.33 -25.01 -10.18
N GLN A 116 24.75 -24.44 -11.23
CA GLN A 116 23.69 -25.05 -12.06
C GLN A 116 24.29 -25.62 -13.34
#